data_AF-A0A7R9LTV9-F1
#
_entry.id   AF-A0A7R9LTV9-F1
#
_cell.length_a   1.000
_cell.length_b   1.000
_cell.length_c   1.000
_cell.angle_alpha   90.00
_cell.angle_beta   90.00
_cell.angle_gamma   90.00
#
_symmetry.space_group_name_H-M   'P 1'
#
loop_
_entity.id
_entity.type
_entity.pdbx_description
1 polymer ?
#
loop_
_entity_poly.entity_id
_entity_poly.type
_entity_poly.pdbx_seq_one_letter_code
_entity_poly.pdbx_strand_id
1 'polypeptide(L)'
;IIAGMRVIKMYAWEQPFAQLVATARKSEVKQIRSSNYLKGINLSIAFVIIRVIIYACFLTYILMGGMLSAEIAFATIAYFNAMFWAMGMNVPQAITASSELTIVIKRIQVVNFLLLEEMSGLDEREGKDNEAFISGENEIILG
;
A
#
# COMPACT_ATOMS: atom_id res chain seq x y z
N ILE A 1 0.28 21.98 -11.51
CA ILE A 1 0.55 23.31 -10.90
C ILE A 1 1.76 23.98 -11.58
N ILE A 2 2.93 23.34 -11.64
CA ILE A 2 4.15 23.94 -12.23
C ILE A 2 3.97 24.30 -13.72
N ALA A 3 3.36 23.43 -14.52
CA ALA A 3 3.06 23.71 -15.94
C ALA A 3 2.05 24.85 -16.17
N GLY A 4 1.19 25.17 -15.20
CA GLY A 4 0.15 26.21 -15.30
C GLY A 4 0.52 27.57 -14.70
N MET A 5 1.69 27.69 -14.06
CA MET A 5 2.07 28.87 -13.27
C MET A 5 2.20 30.15 -14.11
N ARG A 6 2.64 30.03 -15.37
CA ARG A 6 2.82 31.16 -16.28
C ARG A 6 1.48 31.82 -16.64
N VAL A 7 0.44 31.01 -16.82
CA VAL A 7 -0.93 31.47 -17.11
C VAL A 7 -1.51 32.21 -15.90
N ILE A 8 -1.37 31.65 -14.70
CA ILE A 8 -1.88 32.26 -13.46
C ILE A 8 -1.27 33.66 -13.24
N LYS A 9 0.04 33.82 -13.49
CA LYS A 9 0.73 35.12 -13.41
C LYS A 9 0.27 36.11 -14.48
N MET A 10 0.12 35.64 -15.72
CA MET A 10 -0.29 36.52 -16.83
C MET A 10 -1.69 37.11 -16.62
N TYR A 11 -2.60 36.34 -16.01
CA TYR A 11 -3.96 36.78 -15.68
C TYR A 11 -4.10 37.39 -14.27
N ALA A 12 -3.00 37.59 -13.54
CA ALA A 12 -2.98 38.08 -12.15
C ALA A 12 -3.90 37.29 -11.19
N TRP A 13 -4.12 36.00 -11.46
CA TRP A 13 -4.98 35.11 -10.66
C TRP A 13 -4.31 34.56 -9.40
N GLU A 14 -3.18 35.12 -8.97
CA GLU A 14 -2.41 34.61 -7.83
C GLU A 14 -3.23 34.62 -6.52
N GLN A 15 -3.97 35.70 -6.27
CA GLN A 15 -4.80 35.84 -5.07
C GLN A 15 -5.99 34.85 -5.02
N PRO A 16 -6.85 34.76 -6.05
CA PRO A 16 -7.94 33.78 -6.05
C PRO A 16 -7.42 32.33 -6.05
N PHE A 17 -6.31 32.05 -6.74
CA PHE A 17 -5.69 30.72 -6.71
C PHE A 17 -5.15 30.37 -5.31
N ALA A 18 -4.52 31.31 -4.62
CA ALA A 18 -4.06 31.11 -3.25
C ALA A 18 -5.21 30.82 -2.29
N GLN A 19 -6.34 31.51 -2.44
CA GLN A 19 -7.55 31.25 -1.63
C GLN A 19 -8.15 29.87 -1.90
N LEU A 20 -8.17 29.42 -3.16
CA LEU A 20 -8.62 28.09 -3.54
C LEU A 20 -7.75 27.00 -2.89
N VAL A 21 -6.42 27.14 -3.00
CA VAL A 21 -5.47 26.20 -2.38
C VAL A 21 -5.58 26.22 -0.85
N ALA A 22 -5.76 27.38 -0.23
CA ALA A 22 -5.96 27.49 1.21
C ALA A 22 -7.23 26.75 1.67
N THR A 23 -8.31 26.85 0.90
CA THR A 23 -9.57 26.15 1.18
C THR A 23 -9.42 24.63 1.05
N ALA A 24 -8.78 24.17 -0.03
CA ALA A 24 -8.47 22.75 -0.22
C ALA A 24 -7.54 22.19 0.87
N ARG A 25 -6.50 22.95 1.25
CA ARG A 25 -5.59 22.57 2.34
C ARG A 25 -6.32 22.46 3.68
N LYS A 26 -7.29 23.35 3.94
CA LYS A 26 -8.09 23.30 5.17
C LYS A 26 -8.91 22.01 5.26
N SER A 27 -9.49 21.54 4.16
CA SER A 27 -10.23 20.26 4.14
C SER A 27 -9.30 19.06 4.29
N GLU A 28 -8.15 19.07 3.61
CA GLU A 28 -7.11 18.03 3.74
C GLU A 28 -6.61 17.91 5.19
N VAL A 29 -6.20 19.02 5.79
CA VAL A 29 -5.70 19.04 7.18
C VAL A 29 -6.76 18.58 8.17
N LYS A 30 -8.05 18.90 7.93
CA LYS A 30 -9.15 18.38 8.76
C LYS A 30 -9.20 16.86 8.74
N GLN A 31 -9.08 16.25 7.56
CA GLN A 31 -9.08 14.80 7.40
C GLN A 31 -7.84 14.15 8.03
N ILE A 32 -6.65 14.71 7.79
CA ILE A 32 -5.39 14.26 8.39
C ILE A 32 -5.49 14.30 9.92
N ARG A 33 -6.02 15.39 10.47
CA ARG A 33 -6.16 15.55 11.92
C ARG A 33 -7.10 14.51 12.50
N SER A 34 -8.26 14.28 11.87
CA SER A 34 -9.20 13.25 12.30
C SER A 34 -8.57 11.86 12.25
N SER A 35 -7.85 11.52 11.17
CA SER A 35 -7.14 10.25 11.04
C SER A 35 -6.08 10.08 12.15
N ASN A 36 -5.32 11.13 12.43
CA ASN A 36 -4.30 11.09 13.47
C ASN A 36 -4.88 10.97 14.88
N TYR A 37 -6.05 11.56 15.15
CA TYR A 37 -6.76 11.33 16.42
C TYR A 37 -7.13 9.85 16.59
N LEU A 38 -7.71 9.23 15.57
CA LEU A 38 -8.05 7.81 15.62
C LEU A 38 -6.80 6.94 15.81
N LYS A 39 -5.72 7.23 15.09
CA LYS A 39 -4.44 6.52 15.24
C LYS A 39 -3.87 6.67 16.65
N GLY A 40 -3.88 7.88 17.22
CA GLY A 40 -3.39 8.15 18.57
C GLY A 40 -4.19 7.42 19.64
N ILE A 41 -5.52 7.42 19.52
CA ILE A 41 -6.42 6.68 20.43
C ILE A 41 -6.17 5.19 20.32
N ASN A 42 -6.08 4.65 19.10
CA ASN A 42 -5.81 3.23 18.87
C ASN A 42 -4.50 2.79 19.52
N LEU A 43 -3.42 3.56 19.33
CA LEU A 43 -2.12 3.27 19.92
C LEU A 43 -2.16 3.35 21.46
N SER A 44 -2.89 4.32 22.01
CA SER A 44 -3.05 4.47 23.46
C SER A 44 -3.81 3.29 24.07
N ILE A 45 -4.88 2.84 23.42
CA ILE A 45 -5.63 1.65 23.84
C ILE A 45 -4.73 0.41 23.80
N ALA A 46 -3.94 0.23 22.74
CA ALA A 46 -3.02 -0.88 22.61
C ALA A 46 -1.97 -0.93 23.74
N PHE A 47 -1.55 0.22 24.27
CA PHE A 47 -0.61 0.27 25.40
C PHE A 47 -1.24 -0.20 26.72
N VAL A 48 -2.52 0.11 26.94
CA VAL A 48 -3.21 -0.17 28.20
C VAL A 48 -3.84 -1.57 28.21
N ILE A 49 -4.34 -2.05 27.07
CA ILE A 49 -5.12 -3.29 26.98
C ILE A 49 -4.36 -4.51 27.51
N ILE A 50 -3.06 -4.62 27.23
CA ILE A 50 -2.22 -5.73 27.69
C ILE A 50 -2.14 -5.80 29.22
N ARG A 51 -2.04 -4.64 29.88
CA ARG A 51 -2.00 -4.53 31.35
C ARG A 51 -3.34 -4.94 31.95
N VAL A 52 -4.44 -4.52 31.32
CA VAL A 52 -5.80 -4.87 31.76
C VAL A 52 -6.05 -6.37 31.63
N ILE A 53 -5.64 -6.99 30.53
CA ILE A 53 -5.78 -8.44 30.32
C ILE A 53 -4.99 -9.22 31.37
N ILE A 54 -3.71 -8.88 31.58
CA ILE A 54 -2.87 -9.54 32.57
C ILE A 54 -3.46 -9.39 33.98
N TYR A 55 -3.92 -8.18 34.32
CA TYR A 55 -4.58 -7.93 35.60
C TYR A 55 -5.84 -8.77 35.79
N ALA A 56 -6.72 -8.80 34.78
CA ALA A 56 -7.94 -9.61 34.82
C ALA A 56 -7.61 -11.11 34.95
N CYS A 57 -6.58 -11.59 34.25
CA CYS A 57 -6.15 -12.98 34.30
C CYS A 57 -5.66 -13.37 35.71
N PHE A 58 -4.81 -12.55 36.33
CA PHE A 58 -4.37 -12.77 37.71
C PHE A 58 -5.51 -12.66 38.72
N LEU A 59 -6.42 -11.70 38.53
CA LEU A 59 -7.60 -11.57 39.38
C LEU A 59 -8.46 -12.83 39.34
N THR A 60 -8.76 -13.35 38.14
CA THR A 60 -9.52 -14.61 38.00
C THR A 60 -8.80 -15.80 38.59
N TYR A 61 -7.47 -15.88 38.44
CA TYR A 61 -6.67 -16.98 38.96
C TYR A 61 -6.70 -17.04 40.50
N ILE A 62 -6.59 -15.88 41.16
CA ILE A 62 -6.68 -15.78 42.62
C ILE A 62 -8.09 -16.11 43.11
N LEU A 63 -9.14 -15.64 42.42
CA LEU A 63 -10.53 -15.93 42.78
C LEU A 63 -10.88 -17.42 42.70
N MET A 64 -10.22 -18.17 41.81
CA MET A 64 -10.35 -19.63 41.71
C MET A 64 -9.54 -20.40 42.79
N GLY A 65 -8.90 -19.69 43.73
CA GLY A 65 -8.08 -20.28 44.79
C GLY A 65 -6.63 -20.56 44.39
N GLY A 66 -6.17 -20.04 43.25
CA GLY A 66 -4.77 -20.14 42.82
C GLY A 66 -3.83 -19.27 43.67
N MET A 67 -2.67 -19.81 44.05
CA MET A 67 -1.61 -19.03 44.70
C MET A 67 -0.70 -18.39 43.66
N LEU A 68 -0.70 -17.06 43.61
CA LEU A 68 0.15 -16.32 42.68
C LEU A 68 1.59 -16.28 43.20
N SER A 69 2.43 -17.18 42.69
CA SER A 69 3.88 -17.14 42.88
C SER A 69 4.54 -16.15 41.93
N ALA A 70 5.67 -15.59 42.34
CA ALA A 70 6.47 -14.68 41.51
C ALA A 70 6.88 -15.31 40.18
N GLU A 71 7.24 -16.60 40.18
CA GLU A 71 7.60 -17.35 38.97
C GLU A 71 6.47 -17.33 37.93
N ILE A 72 5.26 -17.67 38.35
CA ILE A 72 4.07 -17.72 37.48
C ILE A 72 3.76 -16.31 36.98
N ALA A 73 3.79 -15.31 37.87
CA ALA A 73 3.48 -13.93 37.50
C ALA A 73 4.45 -13.39 36.43
N PHE A 74 5.76 -13.55 36.62
CA PHE A 74 6.77 -13.09 35.67
C PHE A 74 6.69 -13.85 34.34
N ALA A 75 6.49 -15.16 34.37
CA ALA A 75 6.33 -15.96 33.16
C ALA A 75 5.09 -15.51 32.35
N THR A 76 3.92 -15.40 33.00
CA THR A 76 2.69 -14.98 32.34
C THR A 76 2.80 -13.58 31.72
N ILE A 77 3.41 -12.62 32.42
CA ILE A 77 3.65 -11.28 31.88
C ILE A 77 4.52 -11.34 30.61
N ALA A 78 5.61 -12.12 30.64
CA ALA A 78 6.50 -12.26 29.50
C ALA A 78 5.78 -12.88 28.27
N TYR A 79 4.99 -13.94 28.49
CA TYR A 79 4.20 -14.58 27.44
C TYR A 79 3.21 -13.63 26.79
N PHE A 80 2.40 -12.93 27.60
CA PHE A 80 1.40 -12.00 27.08
C PHE A 80 2.04 -10.87 26.28
N ASN A 81 3.15 -10.32 26.75
CA ASN A 81 3.88 -9.28 26.00
C ASN A 81 4.34 -9.78 24.63
N ALA A 82 4.96 -10.96 24.55
CA ALA A 82 5.41 -11.52 23.27
C ALA A 82 4.23 -11.84 22.32
N MET A 83 3.16 -12.43 22.87
CA MET A 83 1.98 -12.81 22.11
C MET A 83 1.22 -11.61 21.55
N PHE A 84 1.11 -10.52 22.32
CA PHE A 84 0.35 -9.34 21.92
C PHE A 84 0.92 -8.66 20.67
N TRP A 85 2.24 -8.51 20.58
CA TRP A 85 2.84 -7.93 19.37
C TRP A 85 2.65 -8.84 18.15
N ALA A 86 2.80 -10.15 18.33
CA ALA A 86 2.60 -11.13 17.27
C ALA A 86 1.16 -11.12 16.72
N MET A 87 0.16 -11.13 17.60
CA MET A 87 -1.25 -11.20 17.17
C MET A 87 -1.86 -9.82 16.86
N GLY A 88 -1.56 -8.81 17.68
CA GLY A 88 -2.19 -7.51 17.64
C GLY A 88 -1.73 -6.61 16.50
N MET A 89 -0.47 -6.75 16.04
CA MET A 89 0.09 -5.91 14.98
C MET A 89 0.48 -6.69 13.72
N ASN A 90 1.22 -7.79 13.86
CA ASN A 90 1.76 -8.48 12.68
C ASN A 90 0.66 -9.17 11.86
N VAL A 91 -0.35 -9.75 12.49
CA VAL A 91 -1.44 -10.43 11.77
C VAL A 91 -2.28 -9.46 10.92
N PRO A 92 -2.82 -8.33 11.46
CA PRO A 92 -3.55 -7.36 10.63
C PRO A 92 -2.69 -6.76 9.52
N GLN A 93 -1.41 -6.49 9.79
CA GLN A 93 -0.48 -5.99 8.77
C GLN A 93 -0.25 -7.01 7.66
N ALA A 94 -0.05 -8.28 8.01
CA ALA A 94 0.10 -9.35 7.02
C ALA A 94 -1.14 -9.50 6.14
N ILE A 95 -2.35 -9.43 6.72
CA ILE A 95 -3.61 -9.46 5.96
C ILE A 95 -3.70 -8.26 5.00
N THR A 96 -3.38 -7.06 5.48
CA THR A 96 -3.39 -5.84 4.65
C THR A 96 -2.40 -5.96 3.49
N ALA A 97 -1.16 -6.34 3.78
CA ALA A 97 -0.12 -6.53 2.76
C ALA A 97 -0.51 -7.62 1.74
N SER A 98 -1.15 -8.70 2.18
CA SER A 98 -1.63 -9.76 1.28
C SER A 98 -2.74 -9.27 0.36
N SER A 99 -3.64 -8.41 0.87
CA SER A 99 -4.70 -7.79 0.08
C SER A 99 -4.14 -6.83 -0.96
N GLU A 100 -3.15 -6.02 -0.57
CA GLU A 100 -2.47 -5.08 -1.47
C GLU A 100 -1.69 -5.82 -2.55
N LEU A 101 -0.93 -6.86 -2.19
CA LEU A 101 -0.19 -7.69 -3.14
C LEU A 101 -1.12 -8.32 -4.18
N THR A 102 -2.27 -8.84 -3.75
CA THR A 102 -3.28 -9.41 -4.65
C THR A 102 -3.81 -8.37 -5.64
N ILE A 103 -4.07 -7.15 -5.16
CA ILE A 103 -4.53 -6.04 -6.02
C ILE A 103 -3.43 -5.64 -7.01
N VAL A 104 -2.18 -5.56 -6.56
CA VAL A 104 -1.02 -5.22 -7.40
C VAL A 104 -0.82 -6.26 -8.49
N ILE A 105 -0.84 -7.56 -8.16
CA ILE A 105 -0.72 -8.65 -9.14
C ILE A 105 -1.85 -8.56 -10.17
N LYS A 106 -3.10 -8.40 -9.73
CA LYS A 106 -4.24 -8.23 -10.64
C LYS A 106 -4.10 -7.01 -11.54
N ARG A 107 -3.62 -5.88 -11.01
CA ARG A 107 -3.38 -4.67 -11.81
C ARG A 107 -2.30 -4.91 -12.85
N ILE A 108 -1.18 -5.55 -12.51
CA ILE A 108 -0.10 -5.82 -13.48
C ILE A 108 -0.56 -6.78 -14.58
N GLN A 109 -1.31 -7.83 -14.22
CA GLN A 109 -1.83 -8.82 -15.18
C GLN A 109 -2.91 -8.22 -16.11
N VAL A 110 -3.82 -7.41 -15.59
CA VAL A 110 -4.97 -6.87 -16.35
C VAL A 110 -4.63 -5.58 -17.08
N VAL A 111 -3.76 -4.72 -16.52
CA VAL A 111 -3.61 -3.37 -17.04
C VAL A 111 -2.75 -3.31 -18.28
N ASN A 112 -1.54 -3.91 -18.40
CA ASN A 112 -0.69 -3.54 -19.55
C ASN A 112 0.58 -4.37 -19.87
N PHE A 113 0.84 -5.58 -19.35
CA PHE A 113 2.17 -6.18 -19.61
C PHE A 113 2.23 -7.68 -19.92
N LEU A 114 1.53 -8.55 -19.19
CA LEU A 114 1.77 -10.00 -19.28
C LEU A 114 0.82 -10.77 -20.20
N LEU A 115 -0.33 -10.18 -20.56
CA LEU A 115 -1.38 -10.79 -21.40
C LEU A 115 -1.58 -10.04 -22.72
N LEU A 116 -0.73 -9.07 -23.04
CA LEU A 116 -0.72 -8.53 -24.40
C LEU A 116 -0.26 -9.63 -25.35
N GLU A 117 -1.01 -9.81 -26.43
CA GLU A 117 -0.57 -10.55 -27.60
C GLU A 117 0.74 -9.90 -28.06
N GLU A 118 1.85 -10.65 -27.98
CA GLU A 118 3.14 -10.17 -28.47
C GLU A 118 2.92 -9.68 -29.90
N MET A 119 3.38 -8.45 -30.22
CA MET A 119 3.27 -7.94 -31.60
C MET A 119 4.11 -8.82 -32.52
N SER A 120 3.49 -9.85 -33.09
CA SER A 120 4.00 -10.74 -34.15
C SER A 120 4.22 -10.03 -35.50
N GLY A 121 4.10 -8.69 -35.54
CA GLY A 121 4.23 -7.88 -36.74
C GLY A 121 5.66 -7.45 -37.12
N LEU A 122 6.68 -7.89 -36.36
CA LEU A 122 8.09 -7.67 -36.74
C LEU A 122 8.67 -8.84 -37.56
N ASP A 123 8.19 -10.08 -37.37
CA ASP A 123 8.62 -11.23 -38.17
C ASP A 123 8.04 -11.19 -39.59
N GLU A 124 6.82 -10.68 -39.79
CA GLU A 124 6.22 -10.58 -41.12
C GLU A 124 6.85 -9.48 -41.99
N ARG A 125 7.47 -8.45 -41.40
CA ARG A 125 8.18 -7.41 -42.16
C ARG A 125 9.53 -7.89 -42.63
N GLU A 126 10.29 -8.60 -41.78
CA GLU A 126 11.54 -9.23 -42.23
C GLU A 126 11.30 -10.30 -43.31
N GLY A 127 10.20 -11.04 -43.26
CA GLY A 127 9.83 -12.01 -44.30
C GLY A 127 9.50 -11.36 -45.66
N LYS A 128 8.67 -10.31 -45.67
CA LYS A 128 8.28 -9.63 -46.92
C LYS A 128 9.40 -8.81 -47.54
N ASP A 129 10.25 -8.21 -46.71
CA ASP A 129 11.39 -7.42 -47.19
C ASP A 129 12.47 -8.35 -47.80
N ASN A 130 12.65 -9.56 -47.24
CA ASN A 130 13.54 -10.58 -47.81
C ASN A 130 12.97 -11.22 -49.08
N GLU A 131 11.67 -11.49 -49.17
CA GLU A 131 11.04 -12.00 -50.41
C GLU A 131 11.05 -10.96 -51.55
N ALA A 132 10.85 -9.68 -51.24
CA ALA A 132 10.97 -8.60 -52.21
C ALA A 132 12.41 -8.41 -52.71
N PHE A 133 13.40 -8.63 -51.85
CA PHE A 133 14.82 -8.59 -52.22
C PHE A 133 15.21 -9.76 -53.14
N ILE A 134 14.76 -10.98 -52.84
CA ILE A 134 15.04 -12.18 -53.65
C ILE A 134 14.32 -12.12 -55.01
N SER A 135 13.10 -11.58 -55.08
CA SER A 135 12.39 -11.39 -56.35
C SER A 135 13.07 -10.33 -57.23
N GLY A 136 13.63 -9.28 -56.64
CA GLY A 136 14.36 -8.24 -57.38
C GLY A 136 15.71 -8.71 -57.92
N GLU A 137 16.43 -9.58 -57.19
CA GLU A 137 17.67 -10.19 -57.70
C GLU A 137 17.42 -11.18 -58.85
N ASN A 138 16.34 -11.96 -58.81
CA ASN A 138 16.03 -12.93 -59.86
C ASN A 138 15.61 -12.29 -61.21
N GLU A 139 15.03 -11.09 -61.21
CA GLU A 139 14.73 -10.34 -62.44
C GLU A 139 15.99 -9.75 -63.09
N ILE A 140 17.04 -9.44 -62.31
CA ILE A 140 18.28 -8.85 -62.82
C ILE A 140 19.20 -9.91 -63.46
N ILE A 141 19.07 -11.19 -63.10
CA ILE A 141 19.94 -12.28 -63.59
C ILE A 141 19.38 -12.96 -64.86
N LEU A 142 18.11 -12.76 -65.20
CA LEU A 142 17.43 -13.40 -66.34
C LEU A 142 17.06 -12.46 -67.52
N GLY A 143 17.40 -11.16 -67.44
CA GLY A 143 17.26 -10.17 -68.53
C GLY A 143 18.58 -9.87 -69.22
#